data_AF-S4N2M9-F1
#
_entry.id   AF-S4N2M9-F1
#
_cell.length_a   1.000
_cell.length_b   1.000
_cell.length_c   1.000
_cell.angle_alpha   90.00
_cell.angle_beta   90.00
_cell.angle_gamma   90.00
#
_symmetry.space_group_name_H-M   'P 1'
#
loop_
_entity.id
_entity.type
_entity.pdbx_description
1 polymer ?
#
loop_
_entity_poly.entity_id
_entity_poly.type
_entity_poly.pdbx_seq_one_letter_code
_entity_poly.pdbx_strand_id
1 'polypeptide(L)'
;MEPGTLVYDPATRKVGEYQDRTGPYVMLRPVGGGREWQADPARIRVATLEERLSAGVRAANDRSREGLSADPSRPPVPVPGCAVCEELAVRRDQARAAFDGSAVTDANVLLRQHQRQEHGGEPAGRRIFRYVPYSIVQDASAVPEYQAYCVSGEEEDCGASSGPRQTPAEVEEWQRRHTQETRHLRYRRSFADYAVLERQG
;
A
#
# COMPACT_ATOMS: atom_id res chain seq x y z
N MET A 1 15.05 -16.45 18.46
CA MET A 1 14.04 -15.62 17.77
C MET A 1 12.78 -15.69 18.59
N GLU A 2 12.04 -14.59 18.64
CA GLU A 2 10.77 -14.52 19.38
C GLU A 2 9.60 -14.88 18.46
N PRO A 3 8.55 -15.54 18.98
CA PRO A 3 7.30 -15.74 18.26
C PRO A 3 6.79 -14.43 17.63
N GLY A 4 6.32 -14.47 16.40
CA GLY A 4 5.92 -13.27 15.65
C GLY A 4 7.00 -12.69 14.73
N THR A 5 8.27 -13.13 14.85
CA THR A 5 9.34 -12.64 13.98
C THR A 5 9.15 -13.14 12.54
N LEU A 6 9.11 -12.24 11.57
CA LEU A 6 9.09 -12.62 10.14
C LEU A 6 10.48 -13.04 9.66
N VAL A 7 10.58 -14.28 9.20
CA VAL A 7 11.81 -14.90 8.71
C VAL A 7 11.66 -15.34 7.27
N TYR A 8 12.74 -15.21 6.51
CA TYR A 8 12.87 -15.76 5.17
C TYR A 8 13.50 -17.14 5.24
N ASP A 9 12.85 -18.10 4.57
CA ASP A 9 13.35 -19.46 4.38
C ASP A 9 13.85 -19.62 2.93
N PRO A 10 15.17 -19.69 2.70
CA PRO A 10 15.73 -19.87 1.36
C PRO A 10 15.34 -21.20 0.70
N ALA A 11 15.04 -22.24 1.47
CA ALA A 11 14.70 -23.55 0.92
C ALA A 11 13.33 -23.54 0.24
N THR A 12 12.36 -22.82 0.82
CA THR A 12 11.02 -22.67 0.25
C THR A 12 10.81 -21.36 -0.52
N ARG A 13 11.77 -20.44 -0.43
CA ARG A 13 11.71 -19.06 -0.98
C ARG A 13 10.45 -18.32 -0.50
N LYS A 14 10.10 -18.50 0.77
CA LYS A 14 8.91 -17.93 1.41
C LYS A 14 9.30 -17.17 2.68
N VAL A 15 8.45 -16.22 3.05
CA VAL A 15 8.50 -15.55 4.34
C VAL A 15 7.43 -16.15 5.23
N GLY A 16 7.81 -16.49 6.45
CA GLY A 16 6.91 -16.99 7.48
C GLY A 16 7.14 -16.29 8.81
N GLU A 17 6.11 -16.30 9.64
CA GLU A 17 6.17 -15.91 11.04
C GLU A 17 6.70 -17.08 11.86
N TYR A 18 7.80 -16.86 12.57
CA TYR A 18 8.34 -17.81 13.54
C TYR A 18 7.30 -18.04 14.64
N GLN A 19 6.90 -19.31 14.83
CA GLN A 19 5.98 -19.70 15.89
C GLN A 19 6.74 -20.24 17.10
N ASP A 20 7.41 -21.38 16.94
CA ASP A 20 8.17 -22.05 18.01
C ASP A 20 9.20 -23.03 17.44
N ARG A 21 10.03 -23.60 18.31
CA ARG A 21 10.99 -24.65 17.98
C ARG A 21 10.43 -26.03 18.35
N THR A 22 10.40 -26.95 17.40
CA THR A 22 9.97 -28.34 17.62
C THR A 22 11.10 -29.29 17.22
N GLY A 23 11.82 -29.80 18.23
CA GLY A 23 12.98 -30.65 18.02
C GLY A 23 14.11 -29.94 17.25
N PRO A 24 14.66 -30.55 16.18
CA PRO A 24 15.72 -29.92 15.39
C PRO A 24 15.20 -28.81 14.46
N TYR A 25 13.89 -28.70 14.25
CA TYR A 25 13.28 -27.75 13.33
C TYR A 25 12.57 -26.61 14.04
N VAL A 26 12.29 -25.54 13.30
CA VAL A 26 11.39 -24.46 13.73
C VAL A 26 10.11 -24.50 12.91
N MET A 27 9.01 -24.08 13.53
CA MET A 27 7.71 -23.99 12.88
C MET A 27 7.47 -22.57 12.37
N LEU A 28 7.16 -22.45 11.09
CA LEU A 28 6.86 -21.19 10.43
C LEU A 28 5.41 -21.17 9.94
N ARG A 29 4.71 -20.07 10.17
CA ARG A 29 3.38 -19.82 9.64
C ARG A 29 3.44 -18.86 8.45
N PRO A 30 2.74 -19.10 7.32
CA PRO A 30 2.79 -18.18 6.20
C PRO A 30 2.17 -16.81 6.54
N VAL A 31 2.74 -15.73 5.99
CA VAL A 31 2.12 -14.40 6.06
C VAL A 31 0.74 -14.46 5.39
N GLY A 32 -0.31 -14.09 6.13
CA GLY A 32 -1.70 -14.16 5.66
C GLY A 32 -2.44 -15.46 5.97
N GLY A 33 -1.79 -16.43 6.62
CA GLY A 33 -2.40 -17.72 6.97
C GLY A 33 -2.10 -18.82 5.95
N GLY A 34 -2.58 -20.03 6.23
CA GLY A 34 -2.32 -21.23 5.44
C GLY A 34 -1.49 -22.27 6.19
N ARG A 35 -1.03 -23.31 5.47
CA ARG A 35 -0.36 -24.46 6.07
C ARG A 35 1.02 -24.09 6.61
N GLU A 36 1.21 -24.30 7.90
CA GLU A 36 2.49 -24.16 8.60
C GLU A 36 3.53 -25.17 8.07
N TRP A 37 4.80 -24.81 8.11
CA TRP A 37 5.89 -25.67 7.65
C TRP A 37 7.10 -25.65 8.58
N GLN A 38 7.85 -26.75 8.55
CA GLN A 38 9.10 -26.88 9.27
C GLN A 38 10.25 -26.31 8.45
N ALA A 39 11.13 -25.55 9.10
CA ALA A 39 12.35 -25.04 8.51
C ALA A 39 13.58 -25.36 9.37
N ASP A 40 14.74 -25.45 8.73
CA ASP A 40 16.02 -25.62 9.41
C ASP A 40 16.44 -24.28 10.06
N PRO A 41 16.58 -24.20 11.40
CA PRO A 41 16.96 -22.98 12.09
C PRO A 41 18.30 -22.40 11.62
N ALA A 42 19.21 -23.21 11.09
CA ALA A 42 20.52 -22.76 10.59
C ALA A 42 20.44 -22.09 9.22
N ARG A 43 19.34 -22.27 8.48
CA ARG A 43 19.16 -21.75 7.11
C ARG A 43 18.27 -20.53 7.03
N ILE A 44 17.38 -20.37 8.00
CA ILE A 44 16.46 -19.23 8.04
C ILE A 44 17.18 -17.97 8.53
N ARG A 45 16.72 -16.82 8.05
CA ARG A 45 17.19 -15.51 8.51
C ARG A 45 16.03 -14.55 8.69
N VAL A 46 16.25 -13.48 9.45
CA VAL A 46 15.29 -12.38 9.53
C VAL A 46 15.00 -11.86 8.11
N ALA A 47 13.72 -11.70 7.77
CA ALA A 47 13.31 -11.20 6.46
C ALA A 47 13.68 -9.71 6.33
N THR A 48 14.12 -9.29 5.15
CA THR A 48 14.32 -7.86 4.84
C THR A 48 12.96 -7.14 4.80
N LEU A 49 12.97 -5.80 4.86
CA LEU A 49 11.74 -5.02 4.74
C LEU A 49 10.99 -5.34 3.43
N GLU A 50 11.71 -5.41 2.32
CA GLU A 50 11.16 -5.75 1.02
C GLU A 50 10.52 -7.15 1.00
N GLU A 51 11.18 -8.16 1.58
CA GLU A 51 10.64 -9.52 1.64
C GLU A 51 9.36 -9.58 2.48
N ARG A 52 9.30 -8.86 3.59
CA ARG A 52 8.10 -8.73 4.44
C ARG A 52 6.95 -8.07 3.68
N LEU A 53 7.22 -6.95 2.99
CA LEU A 53 6.23 -6.22 2.21
C LEU A 53 5.72 -7.05 1.03
N SER A 54 6.63 -7.71 0.31
CA SER A 54 6.29 -8.62 -0.79
C SER A 54 5.44 -9.80 -0.33
N ALA A 55 5.76 -10.37 0.84
CA ALA A 55 4.95 -11.43 1.44
C ALA A 55 3.57 -10.93 1.87
N GLY A 56 3.47 -9.71 2.43
CA GLY A 56 2.19 -9.06 2.74
C GLY A 56 1.33 -8.80 1.50
N VAL A 57 1.94 -8.36 0.40
CA VAL A 57 1.26 -8.18 -0.89
C VAL A 57 0.78 -9.52 -1.46
N ARG A 58 1.60 -10.58 -1.38
CA ARG A 58 1.19 -11.93 -1.76
C ARG A 58 -0.01 -12.40 -0.94
N ALA A 59 0.04 -12.23 0.38
CA ALA A 59 -1.06 -12.55 1.27
C ALA A 59 -2.34 -11.78 0.93
N ALA A 60 -2.24 -10.49 0.60
CA ALA A 60 -3.37 -9.67 0.18
C ALA A 60 -3.94 -10.14 -1.16
N ASN A 61 -3.09 -10.55 -2.10
CA ASN A 61 -3.51 -11.15 -3.36
C ASN A 61 -4.24 -12.48 -3.15
N ASP A 62 -3.70 -13.36 -2.30
CA ASP A 62 -4.31 -14.66 -2.00
C ASP A 62 -5.66 -14.48 -1.30
N ARG A 63 -5.75 -13.59 -0.31
CA ARG A 63 -7.05 -13.19 0.28
C ARG A 63 -7.99 -12.56 -0.73
N SER A 64 -7.50 -11.79 -1.70
CA SER A 64 -8.35 -11.24 -2.76
C SER A 64 -8.85 -12.34 -3.69
N ARG A 65 -8.16 -13.46 -3.83
CA ARG A 65 -8.65 -14.63 -4.58
C ARG A 65 -9.74 -15.36 -3.80
N GLU A 66 -9.61 -15.43 -2.49
CA GLU A 66 -10.56 -16.13 -1.61
C GLU A 66 -11.81 -15.28 -1.27
N GLY A 67 -11.62 -13.99 -0.98
CA GLY A 67 -12.68 -13.02 -0.66
C GLY A 67 -13.43 -12.48 -1.88
N LEU A 68 -13.00 -12.85 -3.09
CA LEU A 68 -13.79 -12.75 -4.31
C LEU A 68 -14.48 -14.07 -4.64
N SER A 69 -14.90 -14.85 -3.63
CA SER A 69 -16.23 -15.42 -3.75
C SER A 69 -17.15 -14.24 -4.05
N ALA A 70 -17.54 -14.08 -5.31
CA ALA A 70 -18.29 -12.93 -5.82
C ALA A 70 -19.27 -12.44 -4.76
N ASP A 71 -19.17 -11.17 -4.37
CA ASP A 71 -20.19 -10.51 -3.54
C ASP A 71 -21.56 -11.08 -3.94
N PRO A 72 -22.23 -11.87 -3.07
CA PRO A 72 -23.45 -12.58 -3.45
C PRO A 72 -24.51 -11.61 -3.97
N SER A 73 -24.46 -10.36 -3.50
CA SER A 73 -25.35 -9.27 -3.88
C SER A 73 -25.07 -8.67 -5.26
N ARG A 74 -23.86 -8.85 -5.82
CA ARG A 74 -23.53 -8.39 -7.18
C ARG A 74 -24.10 -9.37 -8.21
N PRO A 75 -25.07 -8.99 -9.06
CA PRO A 75 -25.62 -9.90 -10.05
C PRO A 75 -24.55 -10.37 -11.05
N PRO A 76 -24.52 -11.67 -11.41
CA PRO A 76 -23.58 -12.19 -12.40
C PRO A 76 -23.88 -11.63 -13.80
N VAL A 77 -22.81 -11.36 -14.56
CA VAL A 77 -22.89 -10.80 -15.92
C VAL A 77 -22.93 -11.95 -16.93
N PRO A 78 -23.87 -11.97 -17.89
CA PRO A 78 -23.92 -13.02 -18.92
C PRO A 78 -22.65 -13.00 -19.78
N VAL A 79 -22.14 -14.19 -20.15
CA VAL A 79 -21.03 -14.32 -21.09
C VAL A 79 -21.54 -13.93 -22.48
N PRO A 80 -20.93 -12.95 -23.18
CA PRO A 80 -21.39 -12.53 -24.50
C PRO A 80 -21.43 -13.69 -25.49
N GLY A 81 -22.55 -13.84 -26.22
CA GLY A 81 -22.73 -14.90 -27.21
C GLY A 81 -23.13 -16.26 -26.63
N CYS A 82 -23.33 -16.37 -25.31
CA CYS A 82 -23.91 -17.55 -24.69
C CYS A 82 -25.43 -17.36 -24.50
N ALA A 83 -26.22 -18.07 -25.32
CA ALA A 83 -27.68 -17.96 -25.31
C ALA A 83 -28.31 -18.22 -23.93
N VAL A 84 -27.81 -19.22 -23.19
CA VAL A 84 -28.33 -19.58 -21.85
C VAL A 84 -28.05 -18.47 -20.82
N CYS A 85 -26.85 -17.87 -20.87
CA CYS A 85 -26.53 -16.73 -20.03
C CYS A 85 -27.44 -15.53 -20.32
N GLU A 86 -27.65 -15.22 -21.60
CA GLU A 86 -28.48 -14.10 -22.04
C GLU A 86 -29.95 -14.29 -21.64
N GLU A 87 -30.51 -15.50 -21.80
CA GLU A 87 -31.87 -15.83 -21.38
C GLU A 87 -32.06 -15.63 -19.86
N LEU A 88 -31.13 -16.12 -19.03
CA LEU A 88 -31.18 -15.96 -17.59
C LEU A 88 -31.04 -14.49 -17.17
N ALA A 89 -30.25 -13.69 -17.89
CA ALA A 89 -30.14 -12.26 -17.66
C ALA A 89 -31.46 -11.52 -18.00
N VAL A 90 -32.12 -11.87 -19.10
CA VAL A 90 -33.44 -11.35 -19.46
C VAL A 90 -34.48 -11.70 -18.39
N ARG A 91 -34.51 -12.96 -17.92
CA ARG A 91 -35.43 -13.41 -16.86
C ARG A 91 -35.23 -12.61 -15.56
N ARG A 92 -33.98 -12.34 -15.18
CA ARG A 92 -33.66 -11.49 -14.02
C ARG A 92 -34.20 -10.08 -14.19
N ASP A 93 -34.01 -9.47 -15.35
CA ASP A 93 -34.40 -8.08 -15.60
C ASP A 93 -35.93 -7.93 -15.63
N GLN A 94 -36.64 -8.93 -16.18
CA GLN A 94 -38.11 -9.03 -16.10
C GLN A 94 -38.60 -9.17 -14.65
N ALA A 95 -37.97 -10.04 -13.85
CA ALA A 95 -38.30 -10.21 -12.44
C ALA A 95 -38.07 -8.91 -11.64
N ARG A 96 -36.99 -8.18 -11.92
CA ARG A 96 -36.74 -6.86 -11.32
C ARG A 96 -37.82 -5.85 -11.70
N ALA A 97 -38.25 -5.81 -12.95
CA ALA A 97 -39.34 -4.93 -13.41
C ALA A 97 -40.68 -5.27 -12.74
N ALA A 98 -40.90 -6.54 -12.40
CA ALA A 98 -42.07 -7.02 -11.66
C ALA A 98 -41.93 -6.92 -10.13
N PHE A 99 -40.80 -6.42 -9.61
CA PHE A 99 -40.47 -6.39 -8.18
C PHE A 99 -40.47 -7.77 -7.49
N ASP A 100 -40.20 -8.85 -8.24
CA ASP A 100 -40.07 -10.21 -7.70
C ASP A 100 -38.61 -10.51 -7.31
N GLY A 101 -38.29 -10.27 -6.03
CA GLY A 101 -36.95 -10.51 -5.49
C GLY A 101 -36.52 -11.98 -5.46
N SER A 102 -37.48 -12.91 -5.35
CA SER A 102 -37.17 -14.35 -5.34
C SER A 102 -36.73 -14.80 -6.72
N ALA A 103 -37.49 -14.42 -7.76
CA ALA A 103 -37.15 -14.75 -9.14
C ALA A 103 -35.84 -14.08 -9.60
N VAL A 104 -35.52 -12.87 -9.11
CA VAL A 104 -34.20 -12.24 -9.34
C VAL A 104 -33.09 -13.10 -8.73
N THR A 105 -33.29 -13.60 -7.51
CA THR A 105 -32.31 -14.43 -6.82
C THR A 105 -32.11 -15.77 -7.54
N ASP A 106 -33.19 -16.43 -7.94
CA ASP A 106 -33.14 -17.71 -8.67
C ASP A 106 -32.40 -17.57 -10.00
N ALA A 107 -32.70 -16.52 -10.76
CA ALA A 107 -32.01 -16.24 -12.03
C ALA A 107 -30.50 -16.04 -11.82
N ASN A 108 -30.09 -15.32 -10.76
CA ASN A 108 -28.67 -15.16 -10.42
C ASN A 108 -28.01 -16.49 -10.02
N VAL A 109 -28.69 -17.33 -9.24
CA VAL A 109 -28.18 -18.65 -8.82
C VAL A 109 -27.95 -19.55 -10.04
N LEU A 110 -28.95 -19.64 -10.92
CA LEU A 110 -28.89 -20.44 -12.14
C LEU A 110 -27.79 -19.95 -13.09
N LEU A 111 -27.65 -18.63 -13.25
CA LEU A 111 -26.65 -18.04 -14.14
C LEU A 111 -25.22 -18.35 -13.63
N ARG A 112 -24.97 -18.25 -12.32
CA ARG A 112 -23.69 -18.65 -11.73
C ARG A 112 -23.43 -20.15 -11.84
N GLN A 113 -24.46 -20.98 -11.69
CA GLN A 113 -24.33 -22.43 -11.84
C GLN A 113 -23.92 -22.81 -13.26
N HIS A 114 -24.63 -22.29 -14.26
CA HIS A 114 -24.30 -22.50 -15.67
C HIS A 114 -22.87 -22.04 -15.99
N GLN A 115 -22.48 -20.84 -15.53
CA GLN A 115 -21.12 -20.33 -15.75
C GLN A 115 -20.04 -21.21 -15.15
N ARG A 116 -20.25 -21.78 -13.96
CA ARG A 116 -19.28 -22.71 -13.37
C ARG A 116 -19.15 -24.01 -14.16
N GLN A 117 -20.24 -24.49 -14.76
CA GLN A 117 -20.27 -25.73 -15.52
C GLN A 117 -19.67 -25.55 -16.91
N GLU A 118 -20.05 -24.47 -17.60
CA GLU A 118 -19.78 -24.31 -19.03
C GLU A 118 -18.68 -23.28 -19.35
N HIS A 119 -18.43 -22.31 -18.46
CA HIS A 119 -17.55 -21.15 -18.71
C HIS A 119 -16.37 -21.02 -17.71
N GLY A 120 -16.23 -21.96 -16.77
CA GLY A 120 -15.21 -21.89 -15.71
C GLY A 120 -15.51 -20.86 -14.59
N GLY A 121 -16.71 -20.27 -14.57
CA GLY A 121 -17.17 -19.25 -13.62
C GLY A 121 -16.84 -17.82 -14.04
N GLU A 122 -17.51 -16.82 -13.47
CA GLU A 122 -17.10 -15.41 -13.69
C GLU A 122 -15.66 -15.22 -13.19
N PRO A 123 -14.79 -14.52 -13.94
CA PRO A 123 -13.55 -14.02 -13.38
C PRO A 123 -13.92 -12.94 -12.37
N ALA A 124 -14.09 -13.33 -11.11
CA ALA A 124 -14.35 -12.40 -10.04
C ALA A 124 -13.21 -11.36 -10.07
N GLY A 125 -13.59 -10.09 -10.25
CA GLY A 125 -12.68 -9.03 -10.70
C GLY A 125 -11.37 -9.01 -9.91
N ARG A 126 -10.32 -9.59 -10.51
CA ARG A 126 -9.07 -9.89 -9.82
C ARG A 126 -8.29 -8.61 -9.58
N ARG A 127 -8.29 -8.10 -8.35
CA ARG A 127 -7.34 -7.05 -7.95
C ARG A 127 -6.00 -7.71 -7.69
N ILE A 128 -4.99 -7.37 -8.51
CA ILE A 128 -3.61 -7.82 -8.32
C ILE A 128 -2.84 -6.64 -7.73
N PHE A 129 -2.48 -6.77 -6.46
CA PHE A 129 -1.54 -5.89 -5.79
C PHE A 129 -0.11 -6.28 -6.18
N ARG A 130 0.73 -5.28 -6.46
CA ARG A 130 2.16 -5.46 -6.71
C ARG A 130 2.92 -4.55 -5.76
N TYR A 131 3.91 -5.11 -5.06
CA TYR A 131 4.88 -4.29 -4.36
C TYR A 131 5.72 -3.56 -5.40
N VAL A 132 5.85 -2.24 -5.25
CA VAL A 132 6.69 -1.40 -6.11
C VAL A 132 7.58 -0.59 -5.17
N PRO A 133 8.88 -0.92 -5.08
CA PRO A 133 9.81 -0.18 -4.22
C PRO A 133 10.03 1.23 -4.78
N TYR A 134 9.99 2.22 -3.89
CA TYR A 134 10.35 3.60 -4.19
C TYR A 134 11.49 4.06 -3.29
N SER A 135 12.36 4.90 -3.82
CA SER A 135 13.36 5.68 -3.08
C SER A 135 12.97 7.15 -3.11
N ILE A 136 13.14 7.83 -1.98
CA ILE A 136 13.02 9.29 -1.90
C ILE A 136 14.40 9.86 -2.21
N VAL A 137 14.49 10.68 -3.26
CA VAL A 137 15.73 11.37 -3.67
C VAL A 137 15.47 12.87 -3.79
N GLN A 138 16.51 13.69 -3.64
CA GLN A 138 16.39 15.13 -3.81
C GLN A 138 16.07 15.48 -5.26
N ASP A 139 15.13 16.40 -5.46
CA ASP A 139 14.75 16.93 -6.76
C ASP A 139 15.80 17.94 -7.24
N ALA A 140 16.62 17.51 -8.20
CA ALA A 140 17.66 18.35 -8.78
C ALA A 140 17.12 19.49 -9.67
N SER A 141 15.85 19.45 -10.06
CA SER A 141 15.21 20.47 -10.88
C SER A 141 14.63 21.62 -10.06
N ALA A 142 14.45 21.41 -8.76
CA ALA A 142 13.90 22.41 -7.84
C ALA A 142 15.01 23.18 -7.12
N VAL A 143 14.85 24.50 -7.05
CA VAL A 143 15.77 25.37 -6.31
C VAL A 143 15.38 25.34 -4.82
N PRO A 144 16.32 25.11 -3.89
CA PRO A 144 16.00 25.12 -2.47
C PRO A 144 15.62 26.52 -1.96
N GLU A 145 14.83 26.56 -0.90
CA GLU A 145 14.41 27.78 -0.25
C GLU A 145 15.13 27.96 1.10
N TYR A 146 15.65 29.16 1.33
CA TYR A 146 16.27 29.58 2.57
C TYR A 146 15.51 30.74 3.17
N GLN A 147 15.34 30.72 4.49
CA GLN A 147 14.71 31.83 5.19
C GLN A 147 15.29 31.97 6.59
N ALA A 148 15.32 33.20 7.10
CA ALA A 148 15.63 33.49 8.49
C ALA A 148 14.54 34.33 9.14
N TYR A 149 14.43 34.15 10.45
CA TYR A 149 13.58 34.89 11.35
C TYR A 149 14.44 35.46 12.48
N CYS A 150 14.26 36.73 12.79
CA CYS A 150 14.85 37.35 13.97
C CYS A 150 14.10 36.87 15.21
N VAL A 151 14.81 36.20 16.10
CA VAL A 151 14.30 35.68 17.39
C VAL A 151 15.04 36.36 18.54
N SER A 152 15.42 37.62 18.31
CA SER A 152 15.97 38.49 19.33
C SER A 152 14.84 39.26 19.99
N GLY A 153 14.98 39.49 21.28
CA GLY A 153 13.95 40.09 22.13
C GLY A 153 14.01 39.44 23.51
N GLU A 154 13.68 40.19 24.56
CA GLU A 154 13.75 39.70 25.93
C GLU A 154 12.41 39.11 26.39
N GLU A 155 11.29 39.73 26.00
CA GLU A 155 9.93 39.28 26.33
C GLU A 155 9.20 38.67 25.13
N GLU A 156 9.32 39.31 23.95
CA GLU A 156 8.79 38.80 22.69
C GLU A 156 9.86 38.81 21.59
N ASP A 157 9.84 37.80 20.73
CA ASP A 157 10.70 37.76 19.55
C ASP A 157 10.36 38.93 18.61
N CYS A 158 11.38 39.59 18.09
CA CYS A 158 11.27 40.63 17.06
C CYS A 158 10.43 40.17 15.86
N GLY A 159 10.53 38.89 15.48
CA GLY A 159 9.68 38.27 14.46
C GLY A 159 9.97 38.72 13.01
N ALA A 160 10.88 39.67 12.80
CA ALA A 160 11.28 40.12 11.47
C ALA A 160 11.80 38.93 10.62
N SER A 161 11.45 38.90 9.35
CA SER A 161 11.72 37.77 8.45
C SER A 161 12.43 38.22 7.19
N SER A 162 13.39 37.42 6.72
CA SER A 162 14.03 37.64 5.42
C SER A 162 13.09 37.42 4.24
N GLY A 163 11.95 36.74 4.45
CA GLY A 163 11.21 36.07 3.39
C GLY A 163 12.01 34.90 2.78
N PRO A 164 11.39 34.10 1.90
CA PRO A 164 12.08 33.04 1.15
C PRO A 164 13.16 33.63 0.23
N ARG A 165 14.33 32.99 0.19
CA ARG A 165 15.49 33.34 -0.64
C ARG A 165 16.02 32.10 -1.34
N GLN A 166 16.62 32.29 -2.50
CA GLN A 166 17.15 31.19 -3.32
C GLN A 166 18.57 30.80 -2.92
N THR A 167 19.28 31.69 -2.21
CA THR A 167 20.65 31.44 -1.74
C THR A 167 20.81 31.72 -0.24
N PRO A 168 21.73 31.02 0.45
CA PRO A 168 22.10 31.35 1.82
C PRO A 168 22.65 32.77 1.97
N ALA A 169 23.37 33.27 0.96
CA ALA A 169 24.04 34.56 1.00
C ALA A 169 23.05 35.74 1.10
N GLU A 170 21.92 35.65 0.42
CA GLU A 170 20.84 36.65 0.52
C GLU A 170 20.23 36.71 1.93
N VAL A 171 20.06 35.55 2.58
CA VAL A 171 19.58 35.49 3.96
C VAL A 171 20.59 36.12 4.91
N GLU A 172 21.87 35.84 4.72
CA GLU A 172 22.95 36.42 5.53
C GLU A 172 23.09 37.94 5.31
N GLU A 173 22.87 38.42 4.09
CA GLU A 173 22.83 39.86 3.82
C GLU A 173 21.68 40.53 4.57
N TRP A 174 20.49 39.94 4.54
CA TRP A 174 19.35 40.42 5.32
C TRP A 174 19.66 40.43 6.82
N GLN A 175 20.28 39.36 7.37
CA GLN A 175 20.67 39.31 8.78
C GLN A 175 21.67 40.42 9.13
N ARG A 176 22.69 40.65 8.30
CA ARG A 176 23.68 41.73 8.50
C ARG A 176 22.99 43.09 8.54
N ARG A 177 22.09 43.35 7.59
CA ARG A 177 21.34 44.62 7.52
C ARG A 177 20.44 44.81 8.74
N HIS A 178 19.67 43.78 9.09
CA HIS A 178 18.79 43.82 10.26
C HIS A 178 19.58 44.04 11.56
N THR A 179 20.69 43.33 11.77
CA THR A 179 21.57 43.55 12.94
C THR A 179 22.12 44.97 12.99
N GLN A 180 22.46 45.58 11.86
CA GLN A 180 22.96 46.96 11.83
C GLN A 180 21.89 47.95 12.29
N GLU A 181 20.63 47.73 11.91
CA GLU A 181 19.50 48.59 12.23
C GLU A 181 18.98 48.40 13.67
N THR A 182 18.91 47.15 14.15
CA THR A 182 18.22 46.82 15.41
C THR A 182 19.14 46.36 16.53
N ARG A 183 20.41 46.06 16.23
CA ARG A 183 21.37 45.39 17.15
C ARG A 183 20.94 44.00 17.60
N HIS A 184 19.94 43.41 16.96
CA HIS A 184 19.54 42.03 17.18
C HIS A 184 20.60 41.05 16.67
N LEU A 185 20.90 40.01 17.45
CA LEU A 185 22.01 39.07 17.19
C LEU A 185 21.58 37.60 17.13
N ARG A 186 20.32 37.29 17.44
CA ARG A 186 19.77 35.92 17.45
C ARG A 186 18.80 35.72 16.29
N TYR A 187 19.04 34.65 15.51
CA TYR A 187 18.26 34.31 14.33
C TYR A 187 17.97 32.80 14.26
N ARG A 188 16.74 32.44 13.87
CA ARG A 188 16.36 31.08 13.47
C ARG A 188 16.41 30.98 11.96
N ARG A 189 17.02 29.92 11.41
CA ARG A 189 17.07 29.65 9.96
C ARG A 189 16.22 28.43 9.62
N SER A 190 15.57 28.47 8.47
CA SER A 190 14.90 27.34 7.84
C SER A 190 15.48 27.11 6.44
N PHE A 191 15.56 25.84 6.07
CA PHE A 191 15.97 25.35 4.76
C PHE A 191 14.92 24.33 4.30
N ALA A 192 14.45 24.47 3.07
CA ALA A 192 13.56 23.52 2.43
C ALA A 192 14.16 23.11 1.09
N ASP A 193 14.34 21.81 0.90
CA ASP A 193 14.57 21.19 -0.40
C ASP A 193 13.33 20.42 -0.85
N TYR A 194 13.36 19.97 -2.09
CA TYR A 194 12.28 19.20 -2.70
C TYR A 194 12.79 17.80 -2.95
N ALA A 195 11.89 16.81 -2.87
CA ALA A 195 12.21 15.42 -3.10
C ALA A 195 11.20 14.75 -4.04
N VAL A 196 11.69 13.81 -4.85
CA VAL A 196 10.89 12.98 -5.74
C VAL A 196 10.96 11.51 -5.31
N LEU A 197 9.88 10.77 -5.60
CA LEU A 197 9.81 9.32 -5.41
C LEU A 197 10.19 8.63 -6.71
N GLU A 198 11.35 7.98 -6.74
CA GLU A 198 11.82 7.19 -7.87
C GLU A 198 11.56 5.71 -7.64
N ARG A 199 11.09 5.00 -8.66
CA ARG A 199 10.91 3.55 -8.59
C ARG A 199 12.29 2.89 -8.60
N GLN A 200 12.55 2.01 -7.63
CA GLN A 200 13.76 1.17 -7.70
C GLN A 200 13.59 0.16 -8.84
N GLY A 201 14.56 0.14 -9.76
CA GLY A 201 14.59 -0.70 -10.96
C GLY A 201 15.00 -2.14 -10.68
#